data_AF-A0A7J3LN26-F1
#
_entry.id   AF-A0A7J3LN26-F1
#
_cell.length_a   1.000
_cell.length_b   1.000
_cell.length_c   1.000
_cell.angle_alpha   90.00
_cell.angle_beta   90.00
_cell.angle_gamma   90.00
#
_symmetry.space_group_name_H-M   'P 1'
#
loop_
_entity.id
_entity.type
_entity.pdbx_description
1 polymer ?
#
loop_
_entity_poly.entity_id
_entity_poly.type
_entity_poly.pdbx_seq_one_letter_code
_entity_poly.pdbx_strand_id
1 'polypeptide(L)'
;MERVMTKDGSETLFNPSYRDYYHSTAGALAEARIKYIEPCRIKELAAISEVSLLDIGFGLGYNLGVALDEIMSAGGKLLAVSLEMDEDILSKLSGMDPKITSYHAIKKLAQKRYYSDEHANLRLIMGNAVQTIKEINMKFDAVFHDPFAPTRNPELWTKEFFRDAKRLMKPRAVLATYSCARHVRDNLRWAGFLVKDGPVFGRRGPSTIAINKQVAQLPE
;
A
#
# COMPACT_ATOMS: atom_id res chain seq x y z
N MET A 1 -2.46 -21.58 0.84
CA MET A 1 -1.67 -20.56 1.58
C MET A 1 -1.56 -21.02 3.03
N GLU A 2 -0.35 -21.01 3.56
CA GLU A 2 -0.05 -21.44 4.94
C GLU A 2 -0.01 -20.22 5.87
N ARG A 3 -0.54 -20.34 7.09
CA ARG A 3 -0.52 -19.26 8.09
C ARG A 3 0.73 -19.33 8.94
N VAL A 4 1.38 -18.19 9.13
CA VAL A 4 2.62 -18.07 9.91
C VAL A 4 2.49 -16.94 10.92
N MET A 5 2.88 -17.20 12.17
CA MET A 5 2.98 -16.18 13.21
C MET A 5 4.27 -15.36 13.03
N THR A 6 4.15 -14.04 13.05
CA THR A 6 5.29 -13.12 12.94
C THR A 6 5.80 -12.72 14.33
N LYS A 7 6.98 -12.11 14.41
CA LYS A 7 7.61 -11.77 15.70
C LYS A 7 6.89 -10.69 16.50
N ASP A 8 6.04 -9.87 15.88
CA ASP A 8 5.21 -8.87 16.59
C ASP A 8 3.86 -9.44 17.07
N GLY A 9 3.64 -10.75 16.89
CA GLY A 9 2.41 -11.45 17.28
C GLY A 9 1.25 -11.27 16.30
N SER A 10 1.48 -10.64 15.14
CA SER A 10 0.54 -10.67 14.01
C SER A 10 0.76 -11.88 13.13
N GLU A 11 -0.22 -12.19 12.27
CA GLU A 11 -0.17 -13.32 11.36
C GLU A 11 0.20 -12.86 9.95
N THR A 12 0.85 -13.72 9.16
CA THR A 12 1.00 -13.54 7.72
C THR A 12 0.66 -14.84 7.01
N LEU A 13 0.47 -14.79 5.70
CA LEU A 13 0.25 -15.98 4.88
C LEU A 13 1.42 -16.16 3.89
N PHE A 14 1.79 -17.41 3.62
CA PHE A 14 2.68 -17.77 2.52
C PHE A 14 1.87 -18.02 1.25
N ASN A 15 2.23 -17.32 0.17
CA ASN A 15 1.67 -17.53 -1.16
C ASN A 15 2.58 -18.48 -1.96
N PRO A 16 2.14 -19.71 -2.27
CA PRO A 16 2.96 -20.68 -2.98
C PRO A 16 3.25 -20.29 -4.43
N SER A 17 2.34 -19.57 -5.09
CA SER A 17 2.50 -19.15 -6.49
C SER A 17 3.63 -18.12 -6.63
N TYR A 18 3.69 -17.16 -5.72
CA TYR A 18 4.76 -16.15 -5.68
C TYR A 18 5.98 -16.60 -4.88
N ARG A 19 5.88 -17.71 -4.14
CA ARG A 19 6.90 -18.25 -3.23
C ARG A 19 7.40 -17.18 -2.26
N ASP A 20 6.47 -16.44 -1.69
CA ASP A 20 6.73 -15.29 -0.83
C ASP A 20 5.63 -15.13 0.22
N TYR A 21 5.92 -14.36 1.27
CA TYR A 21 4.94 -14.01 2.30
C TYR A 21 4.22 -12.70 1.93
N TYR A 22 2.97 -12.55 2.36
CA TYR A 22 2.23 -11.29 2.20
C TYR A 22 2.82 -10.14 3.03
N HIS A 23 3.48 -10.46 4.14
CA HIS A 23 4.18 -9.51 5.00
C HIS A 23 5.41 -10.16 5.63
N SER A 24 6.36 -9.35 6.07
CA SER A 24 7.57 -9.76 6.78
C SER A 24 7.26 -10.59 8.03
N THR A 25 7.97 -11.70 8.18
CA THR A 25 7.92 -12.52 9.40
C THR A 25 8.49 -11.81 10.63
N ALA A 26 9.15 -10.66 10.47
CA ALA A 26 9.57 -9.82 11.58
C ALA A 26 8.41 -9.08 12.27
N GLY A 27 7.25 -8.96 11.62
CA GLY A 27 6.07 -8.32 12.17
C GLY A 27 5.25 -7.63 11.09
N ALA A 28 4.06 -8.12 10.80
CA ALA A 28 3.24 -7.59 9.71
C ALA A 28 2.63 -6.21 10.06
N LEU A 29 2.18 -6.03 11.30
CA LEU A 29 1.59 -4.76 11.74
C LEU A 29 2.66 -3.70 12.02
N ALA A 30 3.82 -4.11 12.55
CA ALA A 30 4.97 -3.24 12.68
C ALA A 30 5.50 -2.79 11.32
N GLU A 31 5.56 -3.70 10.33
CA GLU A 31 5.93 -3.35 8.96
C GLU A 31 4.97 -2.34 8.33
N ALA A 32 3.66 -2.56 8.45
CA ALA A 32 2.63 -1.64 7.96
C ALA A 32 2.86 -0.22 8.51
N ARG A 33 3.01 -0.08 9.83
CA ARG A 33 3.26 1.22 10.49
C ARG A 33 4.55 1.88 10.02
N ILE A 34 5.67 1.17 10.16
CA ILE A 34 7.02 1.71 9.97
C ILE A 34 7.32 1.98 8.50
N LYS A 35 6.89 1.12 7.57
CA LYS A 35 7.25 1.25 6.15
C LYS A 35 6.23 2.02 5.31
N TYR A 36 4.97 2.09 5.74
CA TYR A 36 3.90 2.69 4.94
C TYR A 36 3.25 3.89 5.63
N ILE A 37 2.73 3.72 6.85
CA ILE A 37 1.98 4.77 7.54
C ILE A 37 2.86 5.98 7.86
N GLU A 38 3.96 5.78 8.58
CA GLU A 38 4.85 6.86 9.01
C GLU A 38 5.48 7.59 7.81
N PRO A 39 6.05 6.90 6.80
CA PRO A 39 6.66 7.59 5.66
C PRO A 39 5.67 8.37 4.80
N CYS A 40 4.43 7.89 4.68
CA CYS A 40 3.36 8.58 3.98
C CYS A 40 2.67 9.67 4.82
N ARG A 41 3.05 9.82 6.10
CA ARG A 41 2.53 10.87 6.99
C ARG A 41 1.01 10.83 7.14
N ILE A 42 0.47 9.61 7.23
CA ILE A 42 -0.98 9.37 7.19
C ILE A 42 -1.70 10.11 8.32
N LYS A 43 -1.14 10.08 9.53
CA LYS A 43 -1.72 10.73 10.70
C LYS A 43 -1.74 12.26 10.55
N GLU A 44 -0.66 12.84 10.03
CA GLU A 44 -0.57 14.28 9.79
C GLU A 44 -1.50 14.74 8.66
N LEU A 45 -1.67 13.94 7.61
CA LEU A 45 -2.63 14.22 6.55
C LEU A 45 -4.07 14.20 7.10
N ALA A 46 -4.39 13.19 7.92
CA ALA A 46 -5.71 13.02 8.52
C ALA A 46 -6.12 14.16 9.46
N ALA A 47 -5.15 14.78 10.13
CA ALA A 47 -5.39 15.94 10.99
C ALA A 47 -5.73 17.22 10.20
N ILE A 48 -5.49 17.25 8.89
CA ILE A 48 -5.70 18.42 8.03
C ILE A 48 -6.96 18.27 7.19
N SER A 49 -7.17 17.10 6.57
CA SER A 49 -8.32 16.85 5.69
C SER A 49 -8.60 15.36 5.54
N GLU A 50 -9.66 15.02 4.79
CA GLU A 50 -9.85 13.66 4.28
C GLU A 50 -8.60 13.19 3.53
N VAL A 51 -8.16 11.96 3.81
CA VAL A 51 -6.97 11.34 3.20
C VAL A 51 -7.40 10.46 2.04
N SER A 52 -6.88 10.75 0.86
CA SER A 52 -7.03 9.88 -0.31
C SER A 52 -5.82 8.95 -0.46
N LEU A 53 -6.06 7.63 -0.42
CA LEU A 53 -5.02 6.59 -0.45
C LEU A 53 -5.20 5.63 -1.63
N LEU A 54 -4.12 5.37 -2.36
CA LEU A 54 -4.05 4.25 -3.31
C LEU A 54 -3.23 3.12 -2.68
N ASP A 55 -3.81 1.93 -2.64
CA ASP A 55 -3.19 0.72 -2.11
C ASP A 55 -2.99 -0.28 -3.26
N ILE A 56 -1.74 -0.65 -3.55
CA ILE A 56 -1.38 -1.52 -4.67
C ILE A 56 -0.87 -2.84 -4.09
N GLY A 57 -1.67 -3.89 -4.23
CA GLY A 57 -1.45 -5.17 -3.56
C GLY A 57 -2.21 -5.22 -2.25
N PHE A 58 -3.53 -5.37 -2.32
CA PHE A 58 -4.39 -5.45 -1.12
C PHE A 58 -3.93 -6.51 -0.13
N GLY A 59 -3.66 -7.73 -0.63
CA GLY A 59 -3.21 -8.88 0.15
C GLY A 59 -4.12 -9.16 1.34
N LEU A 60 -3.56 -9.06 2.55
CA LEU A 60 -4.30 -9.24 3.80
C LEU A 60 -5.06 -7.98 4.25
N GLY A 61 -4.91 -6.87 3.53
CA GLY A 61 -5.51 -5.58 3.84
C GLY A 61 -4.92 -4.91 5.09
N TYR A 62 -3.74 -5.32 5.54
CA TYR A 62 -3.15 -4.82 6.80
C TYR A 62 -2.69 -3.38 6.68
N ASN A 63 -2.03 -2.99 5.58
CA ASN A 63 -1.62 -1.61 5.37
C ASN A 63 -2.84 -0.68 5.37
N LEU A 64 -3.92 -1.06 4.67
CA LEU A 64 -5.16 -0.31 4.63
C LEU A 64 -5.87 -0.26 5.99
N GLY A 65 -5.92 -1.39 6.71
CA GLY A 65 -6.54 -1.48 8.04
C GLY A 65 -5.81 -0.64 9.09
N VAL A 66 -4.48 -0.70 9.12
CA VAL A 66 -3.66 0.13 10.01
C VAL A 66 -3.78 1.61 9.63
N ALA A 67 -3.82 1.95 8.34
CA ALA A 67 -4.06 3.32 7.90
C ALA A 67 -5.42 3.86 8.39
N LEU A 68 -6.47 3.04 8.30
CA LEU A 68 -7.80 3.42 8.79
C LEU A 68 -7.81 3.66 10.31
N ASP A 69 -7.19 2.78 11.10
CA ASP A 69 -7.05 2.97 12.56
C ASP A 69 -6.35 4.30 12.88
N GLU A 70 -5.25 4.62 12.21
CA GLU A 70 -4.49 5.85 12.45
C GLU A 70 -5.26 7.11 12.04
N ILE A 71 -5.98 7.06 10.91
CA ILE A 71 -6.84 8.15 10.44
C ILE A 71 -7.98 8.40 11.41
N MET A 72 -8.65 7.35 11.88
CA MET A 72 -9.72 7.45 12.88
C MET A 72 -9.20 8.02 14.20
N SER A 73 -8.00 7.60 14.63
CA SER A 73 -7.36 8.14 15.84
C SER A 73 -7.07 9.65 15.75
N ALA A 74 -6.91 10.18 14.54
CA ALA A 74 -6.73 11.60 14.26
C ALA A 74 -8.06 12.35 14.02
N GLY A 75 -9.21 11.67 14.09
CA GLY A 75 -10.52 12.24 13.79
C GLY A 75 -10.76 12.48 12.29
N GLY A 76 -9.94 11.88 11.42
CA GLY A 76 -10.00 12.04 9.98
C GLY A 76 -10.93 11.03 9.29
N LYS A 77 -10.93 11.11 7.96
CA LYS A 77 -11.68 10.21 7.08
C LYS A 77 -10.78 9.68 5.96
N LEU A 78 -10.99 8.43 5.57
CA LEU A 78 -10.23 7.73 4.54
C LEU A 78 -11.07 7.51 3.28
N LEU A 79 -10.59 8.01 2.14
CA LEU A 79 -11.04 7.59 0.81
C LEU A 79 -9.95 6.72 0.18
N ALA A 80 -10.21 5.41 0.01
CA ALA A 80 -9.21 4.49 -0.50
C ALA A 80 -9.66 3.71 -1.74
N VAL A 81 -8.72 3.51 -2.66
CA VAL A 81 -8.82 2.53 -3.73
C VAL A 81 -7.71 1.51 -3.52
N SER A 82 -8.06 0.23 -3.43
CA SER A 82 -7.11 -0.87 -3.37
C SER A 82 -7.19 -1.74 -4.63
N LEU A 83 -6.05 -2.24 -5.10
CA LEU A 83 -5.91 -3.11 -6.27
C LEU A 83 -5.45 -4.50 -5.83
N GLU A 84 -6.14 -5.54 -6.32
CA GLU A 84 -5.79 -6.94 -6.03
C GLU A 84 -6.08 -7.83 -7.24
N MET A 85 -5.28 -8.88 -7.45
CA MET A 85 -5.50 -9.88 -8.50
C MET A 85 -5.84 -11.26 -7.94
N ASP A 86 -5.36 -11.59 -6.73
CA ASP A 86 -5.61 -12.87 -6.08
C ASP A 86 -7.01 -12.84 -5.43
N GLU A 87 -7.98 -13.52 -6.02
CA GLU A 87 -9.33 -13.63 -5.45
C GLU A 87 -9.35 -14.57 -4.22
N ASP A 88 -8.45 -15.57 -4.21
CA ASP A 88 -8.41 -16.60 -3.16
C ASP A 88 -8.00 -16.01 -1.81
N ILE A 89 -7.13 -15.00 -1.81
CA ILE A 89 -6.70 -14.31 -0.58
C ILE A 89 -7.89 -13.74 0.19
N LEU A 90 -8.88 -13.17 -0.51
CA LEU A 90 -10.01 -12.46 0.08
C LEU A 90 -10.89 -13.38 0.92
N SER A 91 -11.05 -14.63 0.48
CA SER A 91 -11.78 -15.65 1.24
C SER A 91 -11.13 -15.95 2.61
N LYS A 92 -9.79 -15.82 2.71
CA LYS A 92 -9.02 -16.14 3.91
C LYS A 92 -9.16 -15.10 5.01
N LEU A 93 -9.45 -13.84 4.66
CA LEU A 93 -9.57 -12.74 5.61
C LEU A 93 -10.67 -12.96 6.66
N SER A 94 -11.72 -13.72 6.31
CA SER A 94 -12.83 -14.04 7.23
C SER A 94 -12.34 -14.67 8.54
N GLY A 95 -11.38 -15.59 8.46
CA GLY A 95 -10.80 -16.32 9.59
C GLY A 95 -9.56 -15.65 10.21
N MET A 96 -9.24 -14.41 9.85
CA MET A 96 -8.13 -13.66 10.44
C MET A 96 -8.64 -12.64 11.44
N ASP A 97 -7.89 -12.41 12.51
CA ASP A 97 -8.24 -11.41 13.53
C ASP A 97 -6.97 -10.68 14.01
N PRO A 98 -6.32 -9.89 13.13
CA PRO A 98 -5.16 -9.09 13.51
C PRO A 98 -5.56 -8.04 14.54
N LYS A 99 -4.58 -7.54 15.30
CA LYS A 99 -4.74 -6.42 16.24
C LYS A 99 -4.88 -5.06 15.50
N ILE A 100 -5.90 -4.97 14.67
CA ILE A 100 -6.36 -3.80 13.92
C ILE A 100 -7.83 -3.60 14.30
N THR A 101 -8.17 -2.46 14.88
CA THR A 101 -9.51 -2.17 15.42
C THR A 101 -10.57 -2.17 14.32
N SER A 102 -10.24 -1.54 13.18
CA SER A 102 -11.13 -1.37 12.04
C SER A 102 -11.06 -2.51 11.04
N TYR A 103 -10.50 -3.67 11.41
CA TYR A 103 -10.35 -4.79 10.48
C TYR A 103 -11.69 -5.38 9.99
N HIS A 104 -12.77 -5.15 10.73
CA HIS A 104 -14.12 -5.50 10.29
C HIS A 104 -14.51 -4.78 8.97
N ALA A 105 -14.04 -3.54 8.75
CA ALA A 105 -14.25 -2.80 7.51
C ALA A 105 -13.48 -3.47 6.35
N ILE A 106 -12.24 -3.92 6.62
CA ILE A 106 -11.39 -4.63 5.65
C ILE A 106 -12.04 -5.97 5.26
N LYS A 107 -12.59 -6.73 6.21
CA LYS A 107 -13.34 -7.96 5.91
C LYS A 107 -14.57 -7.69 5.04
N LYS A 108 -15.33 -6.64 5.34
CA LYS A 108 -16.51 -6.24 4.53
C LYS A 108 -16.10 -5.80 3.12
N LEU A 109 -15.01 -5.03 3.00
CA LEU A 109 -14.42 -4.64 1.71
C LEU A 109 -14.03 -5.87 0.88
N ALA A 110 -13.35 -6.84 1.51
CA ALA A 110 -12.95 -8.10 0.88
C ALA A 110 -14.14 -9.02 0.51
N GLN A 111 -15.34 -8.77 1.03
CA GLN A 111 -16.55 -9.52 0.64
C GLN A 111 -17.36 -8.80 -0.44
N LYS A 112 -17.51 -7.47 -0.30
CA LYS A 112 -18.45 -6.67 -1.10
C LYS A 112 -17.77 -5.82 -2.17
N ARG A 113 -16.44 -5.79 -2.21
CA ARG A 113 -15.60 -4.91 -3.05
C ARG A 113 -15.80 -3.41 -2.79
N TYR A 114 -16.64 -3.07 -1.81
CA TYR A 114 -16.92 -1.72 -1.37
C TYR A 114 -17.27 -1.71 0.12
N TYR A 115 -16.87 -0.66 0.81
CA TYR A 115 -17.24 -0.39 2.19
C TYR A 115 -17.35 1.12 2.40
N SER A 116 -18.38 1.59 3.10
CA SER A 116 -18.45 2.99 3.50
C SER A 116 -19.21 3.18 4.81
N ASP A 117 -18.71 4.10 5.62
CA ASP A 117 -19.30 4.63 6.85
C ASP A 117 -18.88 6.10 7.02
N GLU A 118 -19.02 6.66 8.22
CA GLU A 118 -18.63 8.03 8.55
C GLU A 118 -17.12 8.29 8.46
N HIS A 119 -16.27 7.26 8.63
CA HIS A 119 -14.81 7.36 8.68
C HIS A 119 -14.11 6.83 7.41
N ALA A 120 -14.82 6.10 6.55
CA ALA A 120 -14.23 5.43 5.41
C ALA A 120 -15.15 5.39 4.17
N ASN A 121 -14.51 5.50 3.01
CA ASN A 121 -15.06 5.09 1.72
C ASN A 121 -13.97 4.28 0.99
N LEU A 122 -14.15 2.97 0.91
CA LEU A 122 -13.15 2.04 0.43
C LEU A 122 -13.70 1.30 -0.78
N ARG A 123 -12.90 1.22 -1.84
CA ARG A 123 -13.19 0.42 -3.04
C ARG A 123 -12.04 -0.53 -3.33
N LEU A 124 -12.37 -1.79 -3.59
CA LEU A 124 -11.42 -2.83 -4.00
C LEU A 124 -11.70 -3.17 -5.47
N ILE A 125 -10.71 -2.95 -6.33
CA ILE A 125 -10.78 -3.28 -7.76
C ILE A 125 -10.00 -4.57 -7.99
N MET A 126 -10.71 -5.60 -8.46
CA MET A 126 -10.09 -6.87 -8.81
C MET A 126 -9.55 -6.84 -10.24
N GLY A 127 -8.39 -7.46 -10.45
CA GLY A 127 -7.80 -7.69 -11.75
C GLY A 127 -6.31 -7.35 -11.78
N ASN A 128 -5.71 -7.44 -12.96
CA ASN A 128 -4.31 -7.10 -13.15
C ASN A 128 -4.11 -5.60 -12.88
N ALA A 129 -3.30 -5.26 -11.87
CA ALA A 129 -3.05 -3.88 -11.48
C ALA A 129 -2.47 -3.01 -12.61
N VAL A 130 -1.73 -3.58 -13.57
CA VAL A 130 -1.24 -2.86 -14.78
C VAL A 130 -2.40 -2.33 -15.64
N GLN A 131 -3.55 -2.99 -15.60
CA GLN A 131 -4.76 -2.57 -16.31
C GLN A 131 -5.65 -1.72 -15.42
N THR A 132 -5.99 -2.19 -14.22
CA THR A 132 -6.97 -1.54 -13.33
C THR A 132 -6.51 -0.17 -12.82
N ILE A 133 -5.19 0.06 -12.70
CA ILE A 133 -4.66 1.40 -12.36
C ILE A 133 -5.02 2.48 -13.39
N LYS A 134 -5.26 2.09 -14.65
CA LYS A 134 -5.60 3.02 -15.75
C LYS A 134 -7.06 3.46 -15.69
N GLU A 135 -7.91 2.69 -15.02
CA GLU A 135 -9.34 2.99 -14.83
C GLU A 135 -9.56 4.05 -13.73
N ILE A 136 -8.53 4.35 -12.94
CA ILE A 136 -8.63 5.30 -11.83
C ILE A 136 -8.51 6.75 -12.34
N ASN A 137 -9.51 7.55 -12.00
CA ASN A 137 -9.63 8.96 -12.38
C ASN A 137 -9.71 9.89 -11.16
N MET A 138 -8.83 9.68 -10.18
CA MET A 138 -8.69 10.55 -8.99
C MET A 138 -7.22 10.70 -8.60
N LYS A 139 -6.94 11.65 -7.71
CA LYS A 139 -5.58 11.91 -7.19
C LYS A 139 -5.48 11.53 -5.71
N PHE A 140 -4.35 10.96 -5.31
CA PHE A 140 -4.10 10.46 -3.96
C PHE A 140 -3.04 11.26 -3.22
N ASP A 141 -3.24 11.42 -1.91
CA ASP A 141 -2.28 12.01 -0.97
C ASP A 141 -1.12 11.04 -0.65
N ALA A 142 -1.41 9.74 -0.67
CA ALA A 142 -0.45 8.67 -0.40
C ALA A 142 -0.67 7.48 -1.33
N VAL A 143 0.42 6.75 -1.61
CA VAL A 143 0.39 5.47 -2.34
C VAL A 143 1.17 4.43 -1.56
N PHE A 144 0.53 3.31 -1.24
CA PHE A 144 1.21 2.10 -0.76
C PHE A 144 1.46 1.19 -1.95
N HIS A 145 2.73 0.92 -2.22
CA HIS A 145 3.15 0.01 -3.28
C HIS A 145 3.74 -1.24 -2.65
N ASP A 146 2.88 -2.24 -2.44
CA ASP A 146 3.20 -3.47 -1.71
C ASP A 146 2.86 -4.76 -2.47
N PRO A 147 3.23 -4.91 -3.76
CA PRO A 147 3.11 -6.20 -4.41
C PRO A 147 4.23 -7.16 -3.95
N PHE A 148 4.11 -8.44 -4.29
CA PHE A 148 5.19 -9.42 -4.10
C PHE A 148 6.52 -8.96 -4.72
N ALA A 149 7.62 -9.55 -4.24
CA ALA A 149 8.98 -9.10 -4.55
C ALA A 149 9.20 -8.85 -6.05
N PRO A 150 10.07 -7.90 -6.45
CA PRO A 150 10.29 -7.58 -7.86
C PRO A 150 10.72 -8.76 -8.73
N THR A 151 11.36 -9.76 -8.15
CA THR A 151 11.75 -11.01 -8.82
C THR A 151 10.59 -12.00 -8.98
N ARG A 152 9.45 -11.76 -8.35
CA ARG A 152 8.26 -12.63 -8.30
C ARG A 152 7.05 -12.03 -8.99
N ASN A 153 6.90 -10.71 -8.96
CA ASN A 153 5.80 -9.98 -9.59
C ASN A 153 6.34 -8.76 -10.37
N PRO A 154 7.25 -8.96 -11.36
CA PRO A 154 8.04 -7.90 -11.99
C PRO A 154 7.23 -6.81 -12.70
N GLU A 155 6.04 -7.15 -13.19
CA GLU A 155 5.16 -6.27 -13.96
C GLU A 155 4.75 -5.01 -13.18
N LEU A 156 4.63 -5.12 -11.86
CA LEU A 156 4.28 -4.00 -10.97
C LEU A 156 5.47 -3.12 -10.59
N TRP A 157 6.70 -3.49 -10.97
CA TRP A 157 7.92 -2.74 -10.65
C TRP A 157 8.54 -2.05 -11.87
N THR A 158 7.80 -1.96 -12.96
CA THR A 158 8.23 -1.37 -14.23
C THR A 158 8.23 0.17 -14.18
N LYS A 159 8.97 0.78 -15.11
CA LYS A 159 9.00 2.23 -15.31
C LYS A 159 7.61 2.78 -15.64
N GLU A 160 6.90 2.04 -16.49
CA GLU A 160 5.57 2.35 -16.98
C GLU A 160 4.55 2.29 -15.84
N PHE A 161 4.62 1.25 -15.01
CA PHE A 161 3.74 1.15 -13.84
C PHE A 161 3.96 2.29 -12.85
N PHE A 162 5.22 2.65 -12.56
CA PHE A 162 5.50 3.79 -11.69
C PHE A 162 5.08 5.13 -12.28
N ARG A 163 5.13 5.30 -13.61
CA ARG A 163 4.58 6.48 -14.29
C ARG A 163 3.05 6.54 -14.12
N ASP A 164 2.37 5.40 -14.28
CA ASP A 164 0.92 5.32 -14.10
C ASP A 164 0.52 5.60 -12.64
N ALA A 165 1.27 5.10 -11.67
CA ALA A 165 1.10 5.44 -10.25
C ALA A 165 1.34 6.93 -9.99
N LYS A 166 2.43 7.52 -10.52
CA LYS A 166 2.74 8.94 -10.36
C LYS A 166 1.64 9.85 -10.92
N ARG A 167 1.05 9.46 -12.07
CA ARG A 167 -0.09 10.19 -12.65
C ARG A 167 -1.24 10.30 -11.67
N LEU A 168 -1.44 9.35 -10.76
CA LEU A 168 -2.50 9.36 -9.76
C LEU A 168 -2.12 10.08 -8.47
N MET A 169 -0.91 10.64 -8.34
CA MET A 169 -0.47 11.27 -7.11
C MET A 169 -0.66 12.78 -7.13
N LYS A 170 -1.10 13.35 -6.00
CA LYS A 170 -1.09 14.80 -5.78
C LYS A 170 0.36 15.32 -5.70
N PRO A 171 0.60 16.62 -5.91
CA PRO A 171 1.91 17.21 -5.64
C PRO A 171 2.35 16.95 -4.20
N ARG A 172 3.63 16.61 -4.02
CA ARG A 172 4.25 16.28 -2.71
C ARG A 172 3.73 15.01 -2.04
N ALA A 173 2.80 14.27 -2.66
CA ALA A 173 2.38 12.96 -2.20
C ALA A 173 3.56 11.98 -2.16
N VAL A 174 3.46 11.00 -1.26
CA VAL A 174 4.49 9.99 -1.04
C VAL A 174 3.99 8.63 -1.51
N LEU A 175 4.83 7.95 -2.29
CA LEU A 175 4.74 6.52 -2.54
C LEU A 175 5.74 5.82 -1.61
N ALA A 176 5.24 4.88 -0.83
CA ALA A 176 6.06 4.04 0.03
C ALA A 176 6.05 2.60 -0.47
N THR A 177 7.22 1.94 -0.43
CA THR A 177 7.35 0.51 -0.73
C THR A 177 8.41 -0.12 0.14
N TYR A 178 8.17 -1.36 0.56
CA TYR A 178 9.22 -2.14 1.19
C TYR A 178 10.38 -2.38 0.24
N SER A 179 10.30 -2.42 -1.09
CA SER A 179 11.50 -2.79 -1.86
C SER A 179 12.62 -1.73 -1.81
N CYS A 180 13.88 -2.16 -1.68
CA CYS A 180 15.06 -1.30 -1.89
C CYS A 180 15.95 -1.77 -3.06
N ALA A 181 15.44 -2.67 -3.90
CA ALA A 181 16.18 -3.17 -5.04
C ALA A 181 16.59 -2.01 -5.97
N ARG A 182 17.85 -2.02 -6.44
CA ARG A 182 18.42 -0.94 -7.25
C ARG A 182 17.53 -0.61 -8.48
N HIS A 183 17.12 -1.62 -9.24
CA HIS A 183 16.28 -1.42 -10.43
C HIS A 183 14.92 -0.77 -10.10
N VAL A 184 14.30 -1.09 -8.95
CA VAL A 184 13.07 -0.44 -8.50
C VAL A 184 13.30 1.05 -8.26
N ARG A 185 14.37 1.39 -7.55
CA ARG A 185 14.73 2.79 -7.27
C ARG A 185 15.06 3.56 -8.55
N ASP A 186 15.73 2.91 -9.50
CA ASP A 186 16.06 3.49 -10.79
C ASP A 186 14.80 3.70 -11.65
N ASN A 187 13.84 2.77 -11.63
CA ASN A 187 12.56 2.91 -12.32
C ASN A 187 11.70 4.02 -11.70
N LEU A 188 11.69 4.17 -10.37
CA LEU A 188 11.04 5.29 -9.67
C LEU A 188 11.68 6.64 -10.07
N ARG A 189 13.02 6.73 -10.10
CA ARG A 189 13.71 7.94 -10.59
C ARG A 189 13.38 8.23 -12.04
N TRP A 190 13.31 7.21 -12.89
CA TRP A 190 12.93 7.36 -14.29
C TRP A 190 11.51 7.91 -14.44
N ALA A 191 10.55 7.45 -13.62
CA ALA A 191 9.20 8.00 -13.57
C ALA A 191 9.19 9.45 -13.01
N GLY A 192 10.33 9.97 -12.59
CA GLY A 192 10.56 11.34 -12.13
C GLY A 192 10.22 11.55 -10.65
N PHE A 193 10.26 10.50 -9.83
CA PHE A 193 10.16 10.65 -8.39
C PHE A 193 11.48 11.15 -7.79
N LEU A 194 11.39 11.95 -6.74
CA LEU A 194 12.53 12.07 -5.82
C LEU A 194 12.56 10.82 -4.94
N VAL A 195 13.59 9.99 -5.11
CA VAL A 195 13.77 8.75 -4.35
C VAL A 195 14.69 8.97 -3.15
N LYS A 196 14.24 8.53 -1.98
CA LYS A 196 14.98 8.55 -0.70
C LYS A 196 14.99 7.16 -0.06
N ASP A 197 15.90 6.97 0.91
CA ASP A 197 15.82 5.82 1.81
C ASP A 197 14.65 6.03 2.77
N GLY A 198 13.89 4.97 3.03
CA GLY A 198 12.91 4.91 4.08
C GLY A 198 13.41 4.12 5.30
N PRO A 199 12.54 3.87 6.29
CA PRO A 199 12.90 3.15 7.49
C PRO A 199 13.43 1.74 7.25
N VAL A 200 14.31 1.27 8.14
CA VAL A 200 14.84 -0.09 8.14
C VAL A 200 14.01 -0.93 9.10
N PHE A 201 13.33 -1.95 8.57
CA PHE A 201 12.55 -2.89 9.40
C PHE A 201 12.51 -4.29 8.80
N GLY A 202 12.70 -5.31 9.66
CA GLY A 202 12.64 -6.73 9.32
C GLY A 202 13.80 -7.26 8.45
N ARG A 203 14.73 -6.41 8.03
CA ARG A 203 15.90 -6.76 7.22
C ARG A 203 16.99 -5.69 7.39
N ARG A 204 18.16 -5.91 6.78
CA ARG A 204 19.31 -4.99 6.88
C ARG A 204 19.15 -3.69 6.08
N GLY A 205 18.53 -3.75 4.90
CA GLY A 205 18.40 -2.60 3.99
C GLY A 205 17.16 -1.73 4.27
N PRO A 206 17.21 -0.43 3.93
CA PRO A 206 16.08 0.50 4.11
C PRO A 206 14.88 0.11 3.24
N SER A 207 13.70 0.66 3.50
CA SER A 207 12.61 0.73 2.52
C SER A 207 12.86 1.86 1.51
N THR A 208 11.95 2.07 0.56
CA THR A 208 12.05 3.19 -0.39
C THR A 208 10.89 4.14 -0.23
N ILE A 209 11.22 5.45 -0.21
CA ILE A 209 10.25 6.55 -0.26
C ILE A 209 10.43 7.27 -1.61
N ALA A 210 9.34 7.46 -2.34
CA ALA A 210 9.30 8.16 -3.61
C ALA A 210 8.34 9.35 -3.54
N ILE A 211 8.87 10.57 -3.63
CA ILE A 211 8.11 11.81 -3.48
C ILE A 211 7.74 12.36 -4.86
N ASN A 212 6.46 12.63 -5.08
CA ASN A 212 5.97 13.29 -6.29
C ASN A 212 6.29 14.80 -6.26
N LYS A 213 7.53 15.16 -6.59
CA LYS A 213 7.90 16.56 -6.73
C LYS A 213 7.18 17.14 -7.95
N GLN A 214 6.55 18.30 -7.77
CA GLN A 214 6.19 19.14 -8.89
C GLN A 214 7.50 19.57 -9.54
N VAL A 215 7.79 19.05 -10.73
CA VAL A 215 8.85 19.63 -11.56
C VAL A 215 8.24 20.92 -12.08
N ALA A 216 8.78 22.07 -11.69
CA ALA A 216 8.49 23.31 -12.40
C ALA A 216 8.81 23.02 -13.87
N GLN A 217 7.80 23.10 -14.75
CA GLN A 217 8.08 23.09 -16.18
C GLN A 217 9.05 24.24 -16.41
N LEU A 218 10.30 23.93 -16.77
CA LEU A 218 11.14 24.93 -17.40
C LEU A 218 10.42 25.27 -18.71
N PRO A 219 10.18 26.57 -19.01
CA PRO A 219 9.63 26.96 -20.30
C PRO A 219 10.53 26.38 -21.40
N GLU A 220 9.92 25.88 -22.48
CA GLU A 220 10.61 25.52 -23.72
C GLU A 220 11.42 26.70 -24.28
#